data_AF-A0AAW1I456-F1
#
_entry.id   AF-A0AAW1I456-F1
#
_cell.length_a   1.000
_cell.length_b   1.000
_cell.length_c   1.000
_cell.angle_alpha   90.00
_cell.angle_beta   90.00
_cell.angle_gamma   90.00
#
_symmetry.space_group_name_H-M   'P 1'
#
loop_
_entity.id
_entity.type
_entity.pdbx_description
1 polymer ?
#
loop_
_entity_poly.entity_id
_entity_poly.type
_entity_poly.pdbx_seq_one_letter_code
_entity_poly.pdbx_strand_id
1 'polypeptide(L)'
;MPCLFPDQKTIAGLVSEVWKVGLRVKRGDTRGQIKEAVIRLMSDQQIREKMEAFKETVDKCLVNGGSSYKSLNELCAMISAL
;
A
#
# COMPACT_ATOMS: atom_id res chain seq x y z
N MET A 1 14.09 -13.94 -3.09
CA MET A 1 14.37 -13.40 -1.75
C MET A 1 13.58 -14.24 -0.74
N PRO A 2 14.18 -14.89 0.26
CA PRO A 2 13.40 -15.41 1.37
C PRO A 2 12.91 -14.18 2.15
N CYS A 3 11.60 -13.94 2.17
CA CYS A 3 11.01 -12.88 2.96
C CYS A 3 11.19 -13.26 4.43
N LEU A 4 12.30 -12.82 5.05
CA LEU A 4 12.66 -13.13 6.44
C LEU A 4 11.73 -12.47 7.47
N PHE A 5 10.84 -11.57 7.03
CA PHE A 5 9.95 -10.83 7.91
C PHE A 5 8.47 -11.22 7.62
N PRO A 6 7.72 -11.69 8.63
CA PRO A 6 6.33 -12.12 8.47
C PRO A 6 5.41 -11.04 7.89
N ASP A 7 5.66 -9.78 8.24
CA ASP A 7 4.92 -8.61 7.77
C ASP A 7 5.01 -8.43 6.25
N GLN A 8 6.17 -8.67 5.64
CA GLN A 8 6.35 -8.55 4.19
C GLN A 8 5.41 -9.47 3.40
N LYS A 9 5.17 -10.69 3.90
CA LYS A 9 4.23 -11.63 3.25
C LYS A 9 2.80 -11.10 3.31
N THR A 10 2.42 -10.52 4.46
CA THR A 10 1.11 -9.92 4.69
C THR A 10 0.92 -8.66 3.85
N ILE A 11 1.88 -7.73 3.87
CA ILE A 11 1.87 -6.50 3.08
C ILE A 11 1.80 -6.83 1.58
N ALA A 12 2.55 -7.83 1.11
CA ALA A 12 2.47 -8.28 -0.26
C ALA A 12 1.05 -8.76 -0.63
N GLY A 13 0.33 -9.42 0.29
CA GLY A 13 -1.07 -9.80 0.11
C GLY A 13 -2.02 -8.62 0.10
N LEU A 14 -1.83 -7.66 1.02
CA LEU A 14 -2.62 -6.43 1.03
C LEU A 14 -2.49 -5.68 -0.29
N VAL A 15 -1.26 -5.48 -0.78
CA VAL A 15 -0.98 -4.76 -2.02
C VAL A 15 -1.52 -5.47 -3.25
N SER A 16 -1.33 -6.79 -3.36
CA SER A 16 -1.65 -7.54 -4.59
C SER A 16 -3.06 -8.12 -4.64
N GLU A 17 -3.61 -8.56 -3.51
CA GLU A 17 -4.86 -9.34 -3.46
C GLU A 17 -6.03 -8.52 -2.90
N VAL A 18 -5.78 -7.72 -1.86
CA VAL A 18 -6.84 -6.95 -1.17
C VAL A 18 -7.06 -5.60 -1.85
N TRP A 19 -6.05 -4.73 -1.86
CA TRP A 19 -6.12 -3.40 -2.45
C TRP A 19 -5.97 -3.44 -3.97
N LYS A 20 -5.29 -4.47 -4.50
CA LYS A 20 -5.08 -4.68 -5.94
C LYS A 20 -4.41 -3.46 -6.61
N VAL A 21 -3.47 -2.84 -5.89
CA VAL A 21 -2.67 -1.68 -6.32
C VAL A 21 -1.27 -2.08 -6.78
N GLY A 22 -0.96 -3.38 -6.79
CA GLY A 22 0.32 -3.88 -7.27
C GLY A 22 0.27 -5.36 -7.63
N LEU A 23 1.44 -5.90 -8.00
CA LEU A 23 1.61 -7.30 -8.40
C LEU A 23 2.58 -8.01 -7.47
N ARG A 24 2.37 -9.30 -7.26
CA ARG A 24 3.26 -10.14 -6.44
C ARG A 24 4.23 -10.90 -7.34
N VAL A 25 5.53 -10.63 -7.17
CA VAL A 25 6.62 -11.46 -7.71
C VAL A 25 7.02 -12.49 -6.65
N LYS A 26 7.20 -13.73 -7.07
CA LYS A 26 7.52 -14.86 -6.19
C LYS A 26 9.01 -15.18 -6.21
N ARG A 27 9.48 -15.81 -5.13
CA ARG A 27 10.82 -16.38 -5.12
C ARG A 27 10.89 -17.48 -6.19
N GLY A 28 11.88 -17.38 -7.08
CA GLY A 28 12.05 -18.31 -8.19
C GLY A 28 11.58 -17.77 -9.53
N ASP A 29 10.93 -16.60 -9.55
CA ASP A 29 10.60 -15.93 -10.82
C ASP A 29 11.88 -15.55 -11.57
N THR A 30 11.91 -15.92 -12.86
CA THR A 30 12.99 -15.60 -13.78
C THR A 30 13.01 -14.10 -14.11
N ARG A 31 14.13 -13.62 -14.66
CA ARG A 31 14.22 -12.25 -15.19
C ARG A 31 13.12 -11.92 -16.21
N GLY A 32 12.72 -12.90 -17.03
CA GLY A 32 11.62 -12.75 -17.99
C GLY A 32 10.29 -12.52 -17.30
N GLN A 33 9.95 -13.33 -16.30
CA GLN A 33 8.72 -13.18 -15.52
C GLN A 33 8.68 -11.85 -14.75
N ILE A 34 9.82 -11.40 -14.21
CA ILE A 34 9.93 -10.10 -13.56
C ILE A 34 9.70 -8.97 -14.56
N LYS A 35 10.29 -9.06 -15.77
CA LYS A 35 10.10 -8.07 -16.83
C LYS A 35 8.61 -7.96 -17.22
N GLU A 36 7.93 -9.10 -17.41
CA GLU A 36 6.49 -9.11 -17.71
C GLU A 36 5.66 -8.51 -16.57
N ALA A 37 6.00 -8.81 -15.32
CA ALA A 37 5.33 -8.21 -14.17
C ALA A 37 5.50 -6.68 -14.13
N VAL A 38 6.69 -6.17 -14.43
CA VAL A 38 6.94 -4.71 -14.51
C VAL A 38 6.16 -4.08 -15.66
N ILE A 39 6.19 -4.66 -16.86
CA ILE A 39 5.43 -4.15 -18.01
C ILE A 39 3.95 -4.08 -17.65
N ARG A 40 3.39 -5.17 -17.12
CA ARG A 40 1.99 -5.23 -16.68
C ARG A 40 1.69 -4.19 -15.62
N LEU A 41 2.53 -4.03 -14.60
CA LEU A 41 2.32 -3.04 -13.55
C LEU A 41 2.21 -1.62 -14.12
N MET A 42 3.00 -1.31 -15.14
CA MET A 42 3.06 0.02 -15.76
C MET A 42 1.96 0.26 -16.79
N SER A 43 1.46 -0.80 -17.45
CA SER A 43 0.47 -0.68 -18.53
C SER A 43 -0.97 -0.97 -18.10
N ASP A 44 -1.18 -1.64 -16.96
CA ASP A 44 -2.52 -2.02 -16.49
C ASP A 44 -3.25 -0.81 -15.89
N GLN A 45 -4.20 -0.28 -16.67
CA GLN A 45 -4.99 0.89 -16.32
C GLN A 45 -5.80 0.69 -15.02
N GLN A 46 -6.24 -0.53 -14.72
CA GLN A 46 -7.00 -0.79 -13.50
C GLN A 46 -6.13 -0.67 -12.25
N ILE A 47 -4.87 -1.10 -12.33
CA ILE A 47 -3.91 -0.93 -11.24
C ILE A 47 -3.65 0.56 -11.03
N ARG A 48 -3.51 1.31 -12.13
CA ARG A 48 -3.27 2.76 -12.07
C ARG A 48 -4.44 3.51 -11.42
N GLU A 49 -5.67 3.25 -11.84
CA GLU A 49 -6.88 3.88 -11.26
C GLU A 49 -7.03 3.57 -9.78
N LYS A 50 -6.79 2.32 -9.37
CA LYS A 50 -6.83 1.93 -7.96
C LYS A 50 -5.74 2.62 -7.16
N MET A 51 -4.53 2.77 -7.71
CA MET A 51 -3.44 3.47 -7.03
C MET A 51 -3.75 4.97 -6.87
N GLU A 52 -4.35 5.60 -7.89
CA GLU A 52 -4.79 7.00 -7.82
C GLU A 52 -5.87 7.19 -6.75
N ALA A 53 -6.91 6.34 -6.71
CA ALA A 53 -7.94 6.37 -5.66
C ALA A 53 -7.38 6.07 -4.25
N PHE A 54 -6.43 5.15 -4.16
CA PHE A 54 -5.75 4.83 -2.90
C PHE A 54 -4.95 6.04 -2.39
N LYS A 55 -4.20 6.71 -3.27
CA LYS A 55 -3.49 7.94 -2.94
C LYS A 55 -4.45 9.04 -2.47
N GLU A 56 -5.54 9.27 -3.19
CA GLU A 56 -6.53 10.29 -2.83
C GLU A 56 -7.12 10.02 -1.43
N THR A 57 -7.37 8.75 -1.09
CA THR A 57 -7.84 8.36 0.24
C THR A 57 -6.82 8.68 1.32
N VAL A 58 -5.54 8.38 1.08
CA VAL A 58 -4.44 8.71 2.01
C VAL A 58 -4.34 10.22 2.21
N ASP A 59 -4.36 10.99 1.12
CA ASP A 59 -4.27 12.46 1.18
C ASP A 59 -5.43 13.04 2.01
N LYS A 60 -6.67 12.57 1.79
CA LYS A 60 -7.86 12.97 2.57
C LYS A 60 -7.78 12.65 4.06
N CYS A 61 -7.12 11.56 4.43
CA CYS A 61 -6.94 11.19 5.84
C CYS A 61 -5.96 12.10 6.58
N LEU A 62 -4.97 12.67 5.85
CA LEU A 62 -3.85 13.42 6.42
C LEU A 62 -4.08 14.94 6.49
N VAL A 63 -4.93 15.50 5.64
CA VAL A 63 -5.27 16.94 5.66
C VAL A 63 -5.95 17.37 6.97
N ASN A 64 -5.94 18.67 7.27
CA ASN A 64 -6.64 19.22 8.43
C ASN A 64 -8.12 18.80 8.44
N GLY A 65 -8.56 18.22 9.55
CA GLY A 65 -9.92 17.67 9.69
C GLY A 65 -10.09 16.25 9.11
N GLY A 66 -9.06 15.68 8.49
CA GLY A 66 -8.98 14.27 8.10
C GLY A 66 -8.95 13.31 9.29
N SER A 67 -9.25 12.05 9.04
CA SER A 67 -9.39 11.03 10.10
C SER A 67 -8.10 10.80 10.87
N SER A 68 -6.98 10.54 10.19
CA SER A 68 -5.68 10.33 10.83
C SER A 68 -5.20 11.58 11.56
N TYR A 69 -5.42 12.77 10.98
CA TYR A 69 -5.13 14.04 11.62
C TYR A 69 -5.89 14.20 12.95
N LYS A 70 -7.21 13.91 12.94
CA LYS A 70 -8.06 13.96 14.14
C LYS A 70 -7.63 12.96 15.20
N SER A 71 -7.43 11.70 14.82
CA SER A 71 -7.00 10.65 15.76
C SER A 71 -5.66 10.97 16.42
N LEU A 72 -4.71 11.56 15.68
CA LEU A 72 -3.44 11.98 16.26
C LEU A 72 -3.61 13.13 17.26
N ASN A 73 -4.44 14.13 16.94
CA ASN A 73 -4.73 15.23 17.86
C ASN A 73 -5.45 14.76 19.13
N GLU A 74 -6.41 13.86 18.99
CA GLU A 74 -7.10 13.22 20.12
C GLU A 74 -6.10 12.47 21.02
N LEU A 75 -5.19 11.71 20.42
CA LEU A 75 -4.11 11.04 21.15
C LEU A 75 -3.22 12.04 21.90
N CYS A 76 -2.80 13.14 21.27
CA CYS A 76 -2.01 14.18 21.93
C CYS A 76 -2.76 14.83 23.09
N ALA A 77 -4.06 15.09 22.94
CA ALA A 77 -4.89 15.65 24.00
C ALA A 77 -5.01 14.69 25.19
N MET A 78 -5.19 13.39 24.94
CA MET A 78 -5.22 12.37 25.99
C MET A 78 -3.90 12.30 26.76
N ILE A 79 -2.77 12.33 26.05
CA ILE A 79 -1.44 12.28 26.68
C ILE A 79 -1.16 13.57 27.48
N SER A 80 -1.63 14.73 27.01
CA SER A 80 -1.42 16.02 27.69
C SER A 80 -2.32 16.21 28.92
N ALA A 81 -3.37 15.39 29.05
CA ALA A 81 -4.26 15.38 30.21
C ALA A 81 -3.79 14.43 31.33
N LEU A 82 -2.69 13.70 31.12
CA LEU A 82 -1.95 12.94 32.14
C LEU A 82 -1.00 13.87 32.90
#